data_AF-A0A2D6MJ39-F1
#
_entry.id   AF-A0A2D6MJ39-F1
#
_cell.length_a   1.000
_cell.length_b   1.000
_cell.length_c   1.000
_cell.angle_alpha   90.00
_cell.angle_beta   90.00
_cell.angle_gamma   90.00
#
_symmetry.space_group_name_H-M   'P 1'
#
loop_
_entity.id
_entity.type
_entity.pdbx_description
1 polymer ?
#
loop_
_entity_poly.entity_id
_entity_poly.type
_entity_poly.pdbx_seq_one_letter_code
_entity_poly.pdbx_strand_id
1 'polypeptide(L)'
;MEKLLIIFLLIAGLFVIPGVSAADATVCCEKTTSGFYCQDVPADECAPGEQQVPTACESTSYCKPGVCYNSNDGTCSDNTAQITCNNAGGSWSVESQAQCELGCCVLGDQASFVTLVRCKQLSGFLGLQTNYNPGISDEVSCVLSVQNQDKGACVFESEFERNCEFTTRSECSATAGSEFHKDTLCSAETLGTICGPTDDTVCVPGKDEVYFVDTCGNAANIYNSAMIWKEGSDNKDLIEYWSKVKDKTESCNPSDANSNSNSCGNCNYLLGSICRSSDFGGRASYGDNICVDLNCDNGKKHGESWCVNADEGEVNSGDNAVGSRFFKHICINGEEVVEPCADFRQEVCIEDKIETSLGDFSQAACRVNRWQDCTAQGAKDDCENTDRRDCQWIAGVELQLEGAGGGNGACLPLNTPGIDFWEGEGSLAICSQGNAACVVTFEKKIVGGEKCVDNCECLEGSWVSDRNNVCVALGDCGPKINWVGQEGYKKGYEVIRS
;
A
#
# COMPACT_ATOMS: atom_id res chain seq x y z
N MET A 1 56.43 15.11 -74.85
CA MET A 1 55.80 16.45 -74.80
C MET A 1 55.11 16.51 -73.45
N GLU A 2 55.42 17.31 -72.44
CA GLU A 2 56.31 18.45 -72.16
C GLU A 2 56.73 18.25 -70.67
N LYS A 3 58.02 18.21 -70.31
CA LYS A 3 58.85 19.31 -69.79
C LYS A 3 58.17 20.24 -68.76
N LEU A 4 58.60 20.14 -67.49
CA LEU A 4 59.08 21.29 -66.68
C LEU A 4 59.87 20.74 -65.47
N LEU A 5 61.22 20.78 -65.34
CA LEU A 5 62.15 21.92 -65.07
C LEU A 5 61.75 22.67 -63.78
N ILE A 6 62.48 22.69 -62.65
CA ILE A 6 63.80 23.30 -62.33
C ILE A 6 64.05 23.05 -60.81
N ILE A 7 65.15 22.44 -60.34
CA ILE A 7 66.51 22.97 -60.07
C ILE A 7 66.70 23.63 -58.68
N PHE A 8 67.62 23.01 -57.91
CA PHE A 8 68.62 23.54 -56.96
C PHE A 8 68.25 24.50 -55.83
N LEU A 9 68.65 24.17 -54.59
CA LEU A 9 69.93 24.67 -54.04
C LEU A 9 70.33 23.98 -52.72
N LEU A 10 71.59 23.56 -52.68
CA LEU A 10 72.34 22.95 -51.60
C LEU A 10 72.98 24.08 -50.75
N ILE A 11 72.63 24.19 -49.47
CA ILE A 11 73.43 24.93 -48.47
C ILE A 11 73.50 24.07 -47.20
N ALA A 12 74.73 23.69 -46.85
CA ALA A 12 75.09 22.98 -45.62
C ALA A 12 74.98 23.90 -44.40
N GLY A 13 74.49 23.38 -43.28
CA GLY A 13 74.45 24.10 -42.02
C GLY A 13 74.18 23.18 -40.82
N LEU A 14 75.26 22.87 -40.09
CA LEU A 14 75.33 22.52 -38.67
C LEU A 14 74.29 21.52 -38.11
N PHE A 15 74.73 20.26 -37.94
CA PHE A 15 74.08 19.29 -37.05
C PHE A 15 74.26 19.75 -35.60
N VAL A 16 73.25 20.42 -35.05
CA VAL A 16 73.08 20.56 -33.61
C VAL A 16 72.27 19.34 -33.16
N ILE A 17 72.91 18.45 -32.39
CA ILE A 17 72.22 17.33 -31.73
C ILE A 17 71.30 17.96 -30.67
N PRO A 18 69.95 17.87 -30.77
CA PRO A 18 69.13 18.17 -29.62
C PRO A 18 69.43 17.11 -28.56
N GLY A 19 69.89 17.57 -27.40
CA GLY A 19 70.13 16.71 -26.25
C GLY A 19 68.87 15.90 -25.96
N VAL A 20 69.08 14.60 -25.70
CA VAL A 20 68.06 13.76 -25.06
C VAL A 20 67.77 14.40 -23.71
N SER A 21 66.66 15.13 -23.61
CA SER A 21 66.11 15.52 -22.32
C SER A 21 65.85 14.24 -21.55
N ALA A 22 66.30 14.17 -20.31
CA ALA A 22 65.80 13.19 -19.37
C ALA A 22 64.27 13.27 -19.42
N ALA A 23 63.59 12.14 -19.63
CA ALA A 23 62.16 12.08 -19.38
C ALA A 23 62.01 12.42 -17.90
N ASP A 24 61.37 13.55 -17.60
CA ASP A 24 61.04 13.90 -16.23
C ASP A 24 60.30 12.72 -15.60
N ALA A 25 60.73 12.32 -14.40
CA ALA A 25 60.10 11.20 -13.71
C ALA A 25 58.64 11.57 -13.45
N THR A 26 57.72 10.84 -14.09
CA THR A 26 56.29 11.01 -13.88
C THR A 26 55.91 10.61 -12.45
N VAL A 27 55.06 11.41 -11.82
CA VAL A 27 54.48 11.14 -10.50
C VAL A 27 53.01 10.83 -10.66
N CYS A 28 52.43 10.06 -9.75
CA CYS A 28 50.98 10.01 -9.65
C CYS A 28 50.47 11.31 -9.05
N CYS A 29 49.67 12.00 -9.82
CA CYS A 29 49.02 13.22 -9.42
C CYS A 29 47.58 12.96 -8.97
N GLU A 30 47.22 13.32 -7.73
CA GLU A 30 45.82 13.28 -7.26
C GLU A 30 44.92 14.10 -8.17
N LYS A 31 45.35 15.32 -8.52
CA LYS A 31 44.66 16.20 -9.45
C LYS A 31 45.64 17.12 -10.18
N THR A 32 45.53 17.19 -11.49
CA THR A 32 46.35 18.07 -12.34
C THR A 32 45.85 19.50 -12.30
N THR A 33 46.71 20.45 -12.69
CA THR A 33 46.34 21.86 -12.88
C THR A 33 45.22 22.06 -13.90
N SER A 34 45.03 21.10 -14.81
CA SER A 34 43.93 21.07 -15.78
C SER A 34 42.63 20.47 -15.25
N GLY A 35 42.60 20.02 -13.99
CA GLY A 35 41.41 19.51 -13.30
C GLY A 35 41.14 18.02 -13.50
N PHE A 36 42.04 17.26 -14.15
CA PHE A 36 41.94 15.81 -14.26
C PHE A 36 42.45 15.14 -12.99
N TYR A 37 41.78 14.08 -12.54
CA TYR A 37 42.19 13.31 -11.37
C TYR A 37 43.03 12.10 -11.78
N CYS A 38 43.95 11.68 -10.91
CA CYS A 38 44.68 10.43 -11.04
C CYS A 38 45.41 10.26 -12.37
N GLN A 39 46.27 11.23 -12.71
CA GLN A 39 47.07 11.20 -13.92
C GLN A 39 48.54 10.98 -13.57
N ASP A 40 49.21 10.10 -14.33
CA ASP A 40 50.65 9.95 -14.29
C ASP A 40 51.27 11.07 -15.15
N VAL A 41 51.67 12.17 -14.50
CA VAL A 41 52.16 13.40 -15.15
C VAL A 41 53.46 13.90 -14.48
N PRO A 42 54.21 14.80 -15.13
CA PRO A 42 55.29 15.52 -14.45
C PRO A 42 54.82 16.23 -13.18
N ALA A 43 55.69 16.30 -12.16
CA ALA A 43 55.33 16.83 -10.84
C ALA A 43 54.88 18.30 -10.84
N ASP A 44 55.31 19.08 -11.82
CA ASP A 44 54.93 20.48 -12.02
C ASP A 44 53.55 20.65 -12.66
N GLU A 45 52.97 19.59 -13.22
CA GLU A 45 51.59 19.60 -13.72
C GLU A 45 50.55 19.31 -12.63
N CYS A 46 50.99 18.98 -11.41
CA CYS A 46 50.11 18.77 -10.27
C CYS A 46 49.56 20.08 -9.69
N ALA A 47 48.26 20.08 -9.40
CA ALA A 47 47.63 21.24 -8.81
C ALA A 47 48.20 21.52 -7.40
N PRO A 48 48.50 22.79 -7.06
CA PRO A 48 49.06 23.14 -5.76
C PRO A 48 48.13 22.74 -4.60
N GLY A 49 48.65 21.97 -3.65
CA GLY A 49 47.92 21.53 -2.46
C GLY A 49 47.33 20.11 -2.54
N GLU A 50 47.43 19.46 -3.70
CA GLU A 50 46.97 18.08 -3.93
C GLU A 50 48.10 17.06 -3.69
N GLN A 51 47.77 15.79 -3.42
CA GLN A 51 48.77 14.75 -3.19
C GLN A 51 49.51 14.38 -4.48
N GLN A 52 50.82 14.18 -4.34
CA GLN A 52 51.67 13.63 -5.39
C GLN A 52 52.61 12.59 -4.79
N VAL A 53 52.77 11.46 -5.48
CA VAL A 53 53.62 10.35 -5.04
C VAL A 53 54.45 9.86 -6.23
N PRO A 54 55.77 9.63 -6.09
CA PRO A 54 56.63 9.17 -7.17
C PRO A 54 56.43 7.67 -7.49
N THR A 55 55.23 7.30 -7.88
CA THR A 55 54.80 5.95 -8.29
C THR A 55 53.67 6.08 -9.31
N ALA A 56 53.33 5.00 -10.02
CA ALA A 56 52.17 4.97 -10.91
C ALA A 56 50.86 5.12 -10.12
N CYS A 57 49.86 5.81 -10.68
CA CYS A 57 48.59 6.08 -9.99
C CYS A 57 47.81 4.84 -9.60
N GLU A 58 47.89 3.76 -10.38
CA GLU A 58 47.26 2.48 -10.03
C GLU A 58 47.84 1.85 -8.75
N SER A 59 49.05 2.25 -8.35
CA SER A 59 49.74 1.76 -7.15
C SER A 59 49.47 2.60 -5.89
N THR A 60 48.72 3.71 -6.00
CA THR A 60 48.35 4.53 -4.83
C THR A 60 46.96 4.16 -4.33
N SER A 61 46.71 4.30 -3.03
CA SER A 61 45.41 3.94 -2.45
C SER A 61 44.27 4.81 -2.96
N TYR A 62 44.53 6.10 -3.24
CA TYR A 62 43.53 7.09 -3.61
C TYR A 62 43.20 7.13 -5.12
N CYS A 63 44.11 6.62 -5.96
CA CYS A 63 43.91 6.49 -7.41
C CYS A 63 43.78 5.06 -7.91
N LYS A 64 43.75 4.08 -7.01
CA LYS A 64 43.45 2.70 -7.35
C LYS A 64 42.08 2.62 -8.05
N PRO A 65 41.97 2.00 -9.24
CA PRO A 65 40.69 1.77 -9.87
C PRO A 65 39.86 0.78 -9.06
N GLY A 66 38.57 1.06 -8.93
CA GLY A 66 37.60 0.19 -8.28
C GLY A 66 36.19 0.49 -8.78
N VAL A 67 35.20 0.02 -8.04
CA VAL A 67 33.78 0.22 -8.37
C VAL A 67 33.24 1.36 -7.51
N CYS A 68 32.67 2.37 -8.17
CA CYS A 68 31.98 3.46 -7.50
C CYS A 68 30.47 3.25 -7.56
N TYR A 69 29.81 3.21 -6.40
CA TYR A 69 28.35 3.12 -6.28
C TYR A 69 27.75 4.46 -5.86
N ASN A 70 26.80 4.98 -6.63
CA ASN A 70 26.04 6.16 -6.27
C ASN A 70 24.66 5.76 -5.74
N SER A 71 24.44 5.94 -4.43
CA SER A 71 23.15 5.61 -3.79
C SER A 71 22.00 6.51 -4.22
N ASN A 72 22.29 7.70 -4.75
CA ASN A 72 21.27 8.66 -5.15
C ASN A 72 20.63 8.36 -6.50
N ASP A 73 21.26 7.54 -7.35
CA ASP A 73 20.69 7.15 -8.64
C ASP A 73 20.77 5.65 -8.93
N GLY A 74 21.45 4.89 -8.06
CA GLY A 74 21.66 3.46 -8.18
C GLY A 74 22.70 3.08 -9.23
N THR A 75 23.49 4.01 -9.75
CA THR A 75 24.50 3.71 -10.78
C THR A 75 25.77 3.15 -10.16
N CYS A 76 26.41 2.21 -10.88
CA CYS A 76 27.73 1.72 -10.57
C CYS A 76 28.68 2.00 -11.74
N SER A 77 29.82 2.59 -11.44
CA SER A 77 30.86 2.91 -12.41
C SER A 77 32.11 2.12 -12.08
N ASP A 78 32.47 1.18 -12.96
CA ASP A 78 33.72 0.43 -12.87
C ASP A 78 34.92 1.32 -13.22
N ASN A 79 36.12 0.87 -12.86
CA ASN A 79 37.39 1.56 -13.14
C ASN A 79 37.41 3.02 -12.66
N THR A 80 36.65 3.33 -11.62
CA THR A 80 36.58 4.68 -11.06
C THR A 80 37.59 4.80 -9.92
N ALA A 81 38.41 5.85 -9.94
CA ALA A 81 39.34 6.15 -8.84
C ALA A 81 38.58 6.47 -7.55
N GLN A 82 39.11 6.06 -6.41
CA GLN A 82 38.47 6.26 -5.10
C GLN A 82 38.12 7.73 -4.85
N ILE A 83 39.06 8.63 -5.13
CA ILE A 83 38.83 10.06 -4.93
C ILE A 83 37.72 10.62 -5.83
N THR A 84 37.66 10.20 -7.10
CA THR A 84 36.62 10.63 -8.04
C THR A 84 35.25 10.19 -7.56
N CYS A 85 35.14 8.96 -7.06
CA CYS A 85 33.91 8.42 -6.51
C CYS A 85 33.42 9.20 -5.29
N ASN A 86 34.29 9.39 -4.31
CA ASN A 86 33.95 10.05 -3.06
C ASN A 86 33.56 11.53 -3.28
N ASN A 87 34.25 12.22 -4.19
CA ASN A 87 33.94 13.62 -4.54
C ASN A 87 32.58 13.76 -5.25
N ALA A 88 32.14 12.73 -5.97
CA ALA A 88 30.80 12.67 -6.56
C ALA A 88 29.71 12.25 -5.55
N GLY A 89 30.07 12.04 -4.27
CA GLY A 89 29.16 11.56 -3.23
C GLY A 89 28.85 10.06 -3.31
N GLY A 90 29.64 9.29 -4.07
CA GLY A 90 29.52 7.85 -4.18
C GLY A 90 30.31 7.09 -3.11
N SER A 91 29.99 5.81 -2.95
CA SER A 91 30.70 4.85 -2.10
C SER A 91 31.62 3.99 -2.96
N TRP A 92 32.92 3.96 -2.63
CA TRP A 92 33.93 3.24 -3.40
C TRP A 92 34.32 1.90 -2.77
N SER A 93 34.59 0.90 -3.60
CA SER A 93 35.14 -0.40 -3.18
C SER A 93 36.06 -1.03 -4.22
N VAL A 94 36.92 -1.95 -3.77
CA VAL A 94 37.85 -2.68 -4.64
C VAL A 94 37.12 -3.67 -5.54
N GLU A 95 36.09 -4.33 -5.03
CA GLU A 95 35.29 -5.31 -5.76
C GLU A 95 33.85 -4.81 -5.93
N SER A 96 33.13 -5.37 -6.90
CA SER A 96 31.71 -5.07 -7.11
C SER A 96 30.89 -5.49 -5.89
N GLN A 97 30.04 -4.59 -5.42
CA GLN A 97 29.17 -4.82 -4.27
C GLN A 97 27.83 -5.42 -4.72
N ALA A 98 27.09 -6.06 -3.81
CA ALA A 98 25.77 -6.62 -4.11
C ALA A 98 24.78 -5.56 -4.67
N GLN A 99 24.95 -4.29 -4.29
CA GLN A 99 24.14 -3.17 -4.78
C GLN A 99 24.37 -2.86 -6.27
N CYS A 100 25.47 -3.34 -6.84
CA CYS A 100 25.83 -3.19 -8.25
C CYS A 100 25.40 -4.38 -9.11
N GLU A 101 24.77 -5.40 -8.52
CA GLU A 101 24.21 -6.50 -9.30
C GLU A 101 23.09 -5.97 -10.21
N LEU A 102 23.21 -6.31 -11.49
CA LEU A 102 22.23 -5.96 -12.51
C LEU A 102 21.15 -7.03 -12.58
N GLY A 103 19.94 -6.59 -12.83
CA GLY A 103 18.77 -7.45 -13.01
C GLY A 103 17.79 -6.76 -13.93
N CYS A 104 16.74 -7.49 -14.32
CA CYS A 104 15.76 -6.94 -15.24
C CYS A 104 14.71 -6.11 -14.50
N CYS A 105 14.63 -4.83 -14.81
CA CYS A 105 13.59 -3.92 -14.33
C CYS A 105 12.49 -3.80 -15.37
N VAL A 106 11.27 -4.25 -15.05
CA VAL A 106 10.10 -4.13 -15.92
C VAL A 106 9.39 -2.81 -15.63
N LEU A 107 9.18 -2.01 -16.67
CA LEU A 107 8.61 -0.67 -16.66
C LEU A 107 7.40 -0.62 -17.60
N GLY A 108 6.29 -1.24 -17.20
CA GLY A 108 5.11 -1.38 -18.06
C GLY A 108 5.37 -2.40 -19.17
N ASP A 109 5.36 -1.94 -20.42
CA ASP A 109 5.63 -2.73 -21.63
C ASP A 109 7.13 -2.74 -22.04
N GLN A 110 7.98 -2.05 -21.27
CA GLN A 110 9.41 -1.96 -21.50
C GLN A 110 10.19 -2.63 -20.38
N ALA A 111 11.44 -2.98 -20.65
CA ALA A 111 12.37 -3.46 -19.64
C ALA A 111 13.74 -2.79 -19.78
N SER A 112 14.41 -2.63 -18.64
CA SER A 112 15.74 -2.05 -18.55
C SER A 112 16.63 -2.91 -17.66
N PHE A 113 17.83 -3.22 -18.11
CA PHE A 113 18.79 -4.04 -17.35
C PHE A 113 19.65 -3.14 -16.46
N VAL A 114 19.23 -2.99 -15.19
CA VAL A 114 19.77 -1.99 -14.26
C VAL A 114 19.89 -2.56 -12.84
N THR A 115 20.42 -1.79 -11.89
CA THR A 115 20.42 -2.17 -10.47
C THR A 115 19.04 -2.04 -9.85
N LEU A 116 18.79 -2.69 -8.70
CA LEU A 116 17.53 -2.57 -7.96
C LEU A 116 17.21 -1.11 -7.58
N VAL A 117 18.21 -0.34 -7.14
CA VAL A 117 18.01 1.06 -6.73
C VAL A 117 17.63 1.91 -7.94
N ARG A 118 18.29 1.70 -9.08
CA ARG A 118 17.92 2.37 -10.33
C ARG A 118 16.50 2.00 -10.77
N CYS A 119 16.13 0.73 -10.64
CA CYS A 119 14.79 0.27 -10.96
C CYS A 119 13.71 0.98 -10.13
N LYS A 120 13.91 1.07 -8.79
CA LYS A 120 13.00 1.80 -7.89
C LYS A 120 12.79 3.25 -8.31
N GLN A 121 13.84 3.92 -8.77
CA GLN A 121 13.73 5.30 -9.27
C GLN A 121 12.96 5.41 -10.56
N LEU A 122 13.27 4.55 -11.54
CA LEU A 122 12.57 4.55 -12.82
C LEU A 122 11.08 4.24 -12.63
N SER A 123 10.76 3.20 -11.85
CA SER A 123 9.38 2.86 -11.51
C SER A 123 8.68 4.00 -10.76
N GLY A 124 9.32 4.57 -9.74
CA GLY A 124 8.76 5.70 -8.98
C GLY A 124 8.52 6.95 -9.82
N PHE A 125 9.43 7.28 -10.74
CA PHE A 125 9.27 8.39 -11.68
C PHE A 125 8.08 8.19 -12.63
N LEU A 126 7.82 6.95 -13.04
CA LEU A 126 6.71 6.58 -13.93
C LEU A 126 5.40 6.30 -13.18
N GLY A 127 5.37 6.38 -11.85
CA GLY A 127 4.20 6.02 -11.05
C GLY A 127 3.88 4.52 -11.06
N LEU A 128 4.87 3.67 -11.38
CA LEU A 128 4.74 2.22 -11.45
C LEU A 128 5.23 1.55 -10.17
N GLN A 129 4.65 0.39 -9.83
CA GLN A 129 5.20 -0.50 -8.81
C GLN A 129 6.56 -1.04 -9.28
N THR A 130 7.53 -1.16 -8.37
CA THR A 130 8.86 -1.69 -8.72
C THR A 130 8.78 -3.17 -9.04
N ASN A 131 9.07 -3.54 -10.28
CA ASN A 131 9.16 -4.93 -10.73
C ASN A 131 10.60 -5.23 -11.16
N TYR A 132 11.34 -5.95 -10.33
CA TYR A 132 12.76 -6.22 -10.51
C TYR A 132 13.04 -7.72 -10.39
N ASN A 133 13.62 -8.31 -11.44
CA ASN A 133 13.99 -9.72 -11.50
C ASN A 133 15.52 -9.89 -11.53
N PRO A 134 16.15 -10.28 -10.41
CA PRO A 134 17.60 -10.53 -10.37
C PRO A 134 18.01 -11.85 -11.05
N GLY A 135 17.05 -12.71 -11.42
CA GLY A 135 17.33 -13.98 -12.10
C GLY A 135 17.66 -13.85 -13.59
N ILE A 136 17.37 -12.69 -14.19
CA ILE A 136 17.77 -12.36 -15.57
C ILE A 136 19.10 -11.62 -15.49
N SER A 137 20.15 -12.20 -16.09
CA SER A 137 21.54 -11.75 -15.92
C SER A 137 22.15 -11.09 -17.16
N ASP A 138 21.35 -10.87 -18.20
CA ASP A 138 21.79 -10.18 -19.41
C ASP A 138 20.68 -9.28 -19.98
N GLU A 139 21.12 -8.23 -20.68
CA GLU A 139 20.23 -7.20 -21.23
C GLU A 139 19.31 -7.74 -22.33
N VAL A 140 19.78 -8.70 -23.14
CA VAL A 140 18.99 -9.27 -24.24
C VAL A 140 17.82 -10.06 -23.68
N SER A 141 18.07 -10.95 -22.72
CA SER A 141 17.03 -11.69 -22.01
C SER A 141 16.06 -10.75 -21.28
N CYS A 142 16.55 -9.62 -20.75
CA CYS A 142 15.69 -8.64 -20.09
C CYS A 142 14.73 -7.96 -21.07
N VAL A 143 15.23 -7.48 -22.21
CA VAL A 143 14.39 -6.89 -23.26
C VAL A 143 13.42 -7.93 -23.84
N LEU A 144 13.88 -9.18 -24.04
CA LEU A 144 13.02 -10.26 -24.52
C LEU A 144 11.93 -10.66 -23.52
N SER A 145 12.16 -10.47 -22.22
CA SER A 145 11.19 -10.83 -21.17
C SER A 145 9.87 -10.05 -21.25
N VAL A 146 9.90 -8.85 -21.83
CA VAL A 146 8.70 -8.02 -22.09
C VAL A 146 8.17 -8.18 -23.51
N GLN A 147 9.02 -8.37 -24.52
CA GLN A 147 8.56 -8.63 -25.90
C GLN A 147 7.82 -9.97 -26.04
N ASN A 148 8.20 -10.97 -25.25
CA ASN A 148 7.51 -12.26 -25.20
C ASN A 148 6.11 -12.17 -24.60
N GLN A 149 5.79 -11.09 -23.88
CA GLN A 149 4.47 -10.84 -23.29
C GLN A 149 3.55 -10.02 -24.21
N ASP A 150 4.05 -9.53 -25.35
CA ASP A 150 3.21 -8.88 -26.36
C ASP A 150 2.03 -9.81 -26.70
N LYS A 151 0.81 -9.29 -26.63
CA LYS A 151 -0.41 -10.01 -27.03
C LYS A 151 -0.84 -9.63 -28.44
N GLY A 152 -1.44 -10.59 -29.15
CA GLY A 152 -1.87 -10.39 -30.52
C GLY A 152 -2.45 -11.65 -31.13
N ALA A 153 -2.90 -11.52 -32.36
CA ALA A 153 -3.41 -12.62 -33.16
C ALA A 153 -2.27 -13.55 -33.57
N CYS A 154 -2.35 -14.81 -33.15
CA CYS A 154 -1.51 -15.90 -33.63
C CYS A 154 -2.24 -16.66 -34.71
N VAL A 155 -1.86 -16.47 -35.96
CA VAL A 155 -2.53 -17.07 -37.13
C VAL A 155 -1.80 -18.35 -37.53
N PHE A 156 -2.53 -19.43 -37.74
CA PHE A 156 -1.95 -20.73 -38.12
C PHE A 156 -2.93 -21.55 -38.96
N GLU A 157 -2.42 -22.52 -39.70
CA GLU A 157 -3.25 -23.47 -40.45
C GLU A 157 -3.62 -24.65 -39.56
N SER A 158 -4.92 -24.94 -39.45
CA SER A 158 -5.46 -26.11 -38.75
C SER A 158 -6.57 -26.73 -39.56
N GLU A 159 -6.52 -28.04 -39.79
CA GLU A 159 -7.56 -28.78 -40.53
C GLU A 159 -7.91 -28.18 -41.92
N PHE A 160 -6.93 -27.60 -42.61
CA PHE A 160 -7.07 -26.91 -43.90
C PHE A 160 -7.83 -25.56 -43.84
N GLU A 161 -8.01 -25.01 -42.65
CA GLU A 161 -8.56 -23.68 -42.41
C GLU A 161 -7.53 -22.78 -41.71
N ARG A 162 -7.55 -21.49 -42.07
CA ARG A 162 -6.71 -20.48 -41.43
C ARG A 162 -7.36 -20.05 -40.12
N ASN A 163 -6.84 -20.56 -39.01
CA ASN A 163 -7.35 -20.33 -37.66
C ASN A 163 -6.52 -19.26 -36.92
N CYS A 164 -7.01 -18.80 -35.77
CA CYS A 164 -6.35 -17.80 -34.96
C CYS A 164 -6.61 -17.97 -33.47
N GLU A 165 -5.57 -17.77 -32.68
CA GLU A 165 -5.63 -17.68 -31.22
C GLU A 165 -5.09 -16.33 -30.74
N PHE A 166 -5.81 -15.64 -29.87
CA PHE A 166 -5.35 -14.38 -29.28
C PHE A 166 -4.49 -14.69 -28.05
N THR A 167 -3.18 -14.65 -28.24
CA THR A 167 -2.21 -15.20 -27.28
C THR A 167 -0.95 -14.34 -27.21
N THR A 168 0.01 -14.72 -26.37
CA THR A 168 1.30 -14.02 -26.32
C THR A 168 2.19 -14.39 -27.50
N ARG A 169 3.13 -13.52 -27.87
CA ARG A 169 4.14 -13.82 -28.90
C ARG A 169 4.90 -15.11 -28.60
N SER A 170 5.25 -15.33 -27.33
CA SER A 170 5.98 -16.52 -26.89
C SER A 170 5.17 -17.80 -27.13
N GLU A 171 3.90 -17.80 -26.75
CA GLU A 171 2.99 -18.92 -26.95
C GLU A 171 2.75 -19.16 -28.45
N CYS A 172 2.55 -18.10 -29.22
CA CYS A 172 2.38 -18.20 -30.66
C CYS A 172 3.59 -18.85 -31.36
N SER A 173 4.79 -18.44 -30.96
CA SER A 173 6.05 -18.94 -31.54
C SER A 173 6.30 -20.42 -31.26
N ALA A 174 5.61 -21.01 -30.28
CA ALA A 174 5.67 -22.44 -30.00
C ALA A 174 4.90 -23.29 -31.03
N THR A 175 3.97 -22.68 -31.77
CA THR A 175 3.19 -23.33 -32.83
C THR A 175 3.96 -23.28 -34.15
N ALA A 176 4.25 -24.44 -34.74
CA ALA A 176 5.01 -24.50 -35.98
C ALA A 176 4.22 -23.91 -37.16
N GLY A 177 4.81 -22.94 -37.86
CA GLY A 177 4.19 -22.29 -39.01
C GLY A 177 3.15 -21.22 -38.66
N SER A 178 3.12 -20.75 -37.41
CA SER A 178 2.29 -19.63 -36.99
C SER A 178 2.88 -18.27 -37.37
N GLU A 179 2.00 -17.28 -37.54
CA GLU A 179 2.32 -15.88 -37.80
C GLU A 179 1.74 -15.01 -36.68
N PHE A 180 2.59 -14.29 -35.94
CA PHE A 180 2.16 -13.42 -34.85
C PHE A 180 1.94 -11.98 -35.34
N HIS A 181 0.77 -11.43 -35.05
CA HIS A 181 0.38 -10.06 -35.36
C HIS A 181 0.11 -9.26 -34.08
N LYS A 182 1.12 -8.52 -33.61
CA LYS A 182 1.03 -7.67 -32.42
C LYS A 182 -0.17 -6.69 -32.51
N ASP A 183 -0.84 -6.48 -31.37
CA ASP A 183 -1.96 -5.53 -31.18
C ASP A 183 -3.12 -5.71 -32.18
N THR A 184 -3.24 -6.91 -32.76
CA THR A 184 -4.27 -7.25 -33.76
C THR A 184 -5.16 -8.34 -33.19
N LEU A 185 -6.47 -8.20 -33.34
CA LEU A 185 -7.46 -9.18 -32.89
C LEU A 185 -7.65 -10.28 -33.94
N CYS A 186 -8.03 -11.48 -33.51
CA CYS A 186 -8.28 -12.60 -34.42
C CYS A 186 -9.46 -12.38 -35.37
N SER A 187 -10.38 -11.49 -35.00
CA SER A 187 -11.52 -11.04 -35.81
C SER A 187 -11.15 -10.04 -36.92
N ALA A 188 -9.88 -9.67 -37.07
CA ALA A 188 -9.44 -8.74 -38.11
C ALA A 188 -9.55 -9.37 -39.50
N GLU A 189 -10.44 -8.84 -40.36
CA GLU A 189 -10.66 -9.35 -41.72
C GLU A 189 -9.37 -9.44 -42.55
N THR A 190 -8.41 -8.55 -42.31
CA THR A 190 -7.10 -8.53 -43.00
C THR A 190 -6.26 -9.78 -42.78
N LEU A 191 -6.53 -10.56 -41.73
CA LEU A 191 -5.82 -11.81 -41.44
C LEU A 191 -6.34 -12.97 -42.30
N GLY A 192 -7.57 -12.86 -42.83
CA GLY A 192 -8.21 -13.91 -43.61
C GLY A 192 -8.41 -15.21 -42.83
N THR A 193 -8.64 -15.10 -41.53
CA THR A 193 -8.92 -16.22 -40.63
C THR A 193 -10.42 -16.55 -40.67
N ILE A 194 -10.79 -17.69 -40.10
CA ILE A 194 -12.20 -18.08 -39.89
C ILE A 194 -12.86 -17.36 -38.69
N CYS A 195 -12.08 -16.61 -37.91
CA CYS A 195 -12.54 -15.95 -36.70
C CYS A 195 -13.21 -14.62 -37.06
N GLY A 196 -14.46 -14.45 -36.63
CA GLY A 196 -15.28 -13.27 -36.91
C GLY A 196 -15.91 -12.70 -35.64
N PRO A 197 -16.37 -11.45 -35.69
CA PRO A 197 -17.09 -10.84 -34.57
C PRO A 197 -18.35 -11.61 -34.14
N THR A 198 -18.68 -11.57 -32.86
CA THR A 198 -19.97 -12.05 -32.32
C THR A 198 -20.61 -10.99 -31.42
N ASP A 199 -21.81 -11.27 -30.92
CA ASP A 199 -22.47 -10.51 -29.86
C ASP A 199 -22.37 -11.19 -28.49
N ASP A 200 -21.63 -12.29 -28.39
CA ASP A 200 -21.34 -12.99 -27.14
C ASP A 200 -20.27 -12.26 -26.33
N THR A 201 -20.35 -12.40 -25.00
CA THR A 201 -19.43 -11.76 -24.05
C THR A 201 -18.85 -12.76 -23.07
N VAL A 202 -17.69 -12.44 -22.49
CA VAL A 202 -16.99 -13.28 -21.49
C VAL A 202 -16.30 -12.43 -20.43
N CYS A 203 -16.16 -13.01 -19.22
CA CYS A 203 -15.25 -12.52 -18.20
C CYS A 203 -13.89 -13.22 -18.34
N VAL A 204 -12.84 -12.45 -18.60
CA VAL A 204 -11.48 -12.99 -18.72
C VAL A 204 -10.87 -13.17 -17.32
N PRO A 205 -10.31 -14.35 -16.97
CA PRO A 205 -9.68 -14.54 -15.67
C PRO A 205 -8.60 -13.50 -15.37
N GLY A 206 -8.67 -12.91 -14.17
CA GLY A 206 -7.73 -11.87 -13.73
C GLY A 206 -7.96 -10.48 -14.36
N LYS A 207 -9.09 -10.29 -15.06
CA LYS A 207 -9.56 -9.00 -15.56
C LYS A 207 -10.89 -8.63 -14.90
N ASP A 208 -11.14 -7.33 -14.80
CA ASP A 208 -12.38 -6.83 -14.24
C ASP A 208 -13.46 -6.72 -15.32
N GLU A 209 -13.06 -6.49 -16.56
CA GLU A 209 -13.92 -6.05 -17.65
C GLU A 209 -14.68 -7.19 -18.33
N VAL A 210 -15.81 -6.84 -18.94
CA VAL A 210 -16.56 -7.71 -19.86
C VAL A 210 -15.95 -7.54 -21.25
N TYR A 211 -15.57 -8.64 -21.90
CA TYR A 211 -15.02 -8.63 -23.26
C TYR A 211 -16.03 -9.25 -24.23
N PHE A 212 -16.08 -8.75 -25.47
CA PHE A 212 -16.67 -9.53 -26.55
C PHE A 212 -15.84 -10.78 -26.82
N VAL A 213 -16.47 -11.78 -27.44
CA VAL A 213 -15.80 -12.99 -27.92
C VAL A 213 -15.92 -13.08 -29.44
N ASP A 214 -14.90 -13.60 -30.11
CA ASP A 214 -15.00 -13.93 -31.54
C ASP A 214 -15.56 -15.35 -31.76
N THR A 215 -15.86 -15.73 -33.01
CA THR A 215 -16.40 -17.06 -33.33
C THR A 215 -15.43 -18.21 -33.02
N CYS A 216 -14.16 -17.93 -32.75
CA CYS A 216 -13.13 -18.89 -32.36
C CYS A 216 -12.97 -18.99 -30.84
N GLY A 217 -13.71 -18.20 -30.05
CA GLY A 217 -13.64 -18.18 -28.59
C GLY A 217 -12.58 -17.23 -28.02
N ASN A 218 -11.91 -16.42 -28.84
CA ASN A 218 -10.93 -15.46 -28.35
C ASN A 218 -11.62 -14.23 -27.76
N ALA A 219 -11.11 -13.75 -26.63
CA ALA A 219 -11.51 -12.44 -26.11
C ALA A 219 -11.06 -11.33 -27.06
N ALA A 220 -12.01 -10.48 -27.46
CA ALA A 220 -11.79 -9.31 -28.29
C ALA A 220 -11.63 -8.05 -27.41
N ASN A 221 -12.27 -6.94 -27.78
CA ASN A 221 -12.25 -5.71 -26.99
C ASN A 221 -13.35 -5.67 -25.93
N ILE A 222 -13.20 -4.75 -24.97
CA ILE A 222 -14.15 -4.51 -23.88
C ILE A 222 -15.53 -4.18 -24.46
N TYR A 223 -16.55 -4.91 -24.03
CA TYR A 223 -17.94 -4.81 -24.48
C TYR A 223 -18.43 -3.36 -24.52
N ASN A 224 -18.94 -2.96 -25.68
CA ASN A 224 -19.60 -1.68 -25.90
C ASN A 224 -20.75 -1.92 -26.88
N SER A 225 -22.00 -1.68 -26.47
CA SER A 225 -23.18 -1.95 -27.30
C SER A 225 -23.21 -1.14 -28.60
N ALA A 226 -22.49 -0.02 -28.67
CA ALA A 226 -22.36 0.76 -29.91
C ALA A 226 -21.42 0.10 -30.92
N MET A 227 -20.60 -0.86 -30.49
CA MET A 227 -19.59 -1.54 -31.30
C MET A 227 -20.02 -2.91 -31.84
N ILE A 228 -21.33 -3.21 -31.81
CA ILE A 228 -21.86 -4.45 -32.39
C ILE A 228 -21.59 -4.48 -33.90
N TRP A 229 -20.99 -5.59 -34.32
CA TRP A 229 -20.66 -5.81 -35.72
C TRP A 229 -21.91 -5.87 -36.59
N LYS A 230 -21.81 -5.27 -37.78
CA LYS A 230 -22.83 -5.35 -38.82
C LYS A 230 -22.15 -5.85 -40.08
N GLU A 231 -22.59 -7.01 -40.56
CA GLU A 231 -22.02 -7.62 -41.77
C GLU A 231 -22.06 -6.64 -42.95
N GLY A 232 -20.93 -6.49 -43.65
CA GLY A 232 -20.79 -5.54 -44.75
C GLY A 232 -20.72 -4.07 -44.33
N SER A 233 -20.46 -3.77 -43.05
CA SER A 233 -20.28 -2.39 -42.60
C SER A 233 -19.02 -1.75 -43.19
N ASP A 234 -19.16 -0.53 -43.70
CA ASP A 234 -18.07 0.36 -44.10
C ASP A 234 -17.66 1.33 -42.97
N ASN A 235 -18.20 1.15 -41.76
CA ASN A 235 -17.89 1.98 -40.61
C ASN A 235 -16.47 1.68 -40.12
N LYS A 236 -15.58 2.64 -40.33
CA LYS A 236 -14.16 2.54 -39.95
C LYS A 236 -13.96 2.28 -38.46
N ASP A 237 -14.80 2.85 -37.59
CA ASP A 237 -14.67 2.69 -36.14
C ASP A 237 -15.00 1.25 -35.72
N LEU A 238 -16.02 0.64 -36.34
CA LEU A 238 -16.36 -0.77 -36.13
C LEU A 238 -15.24 -1.69 -36.66
N ILE A 239 -14.75 -1.43 -37.87
CA ILE A 239 -13.66 -2.20 -38.47
C ILE A 239 -12.41 -2.12 -37.59
N GLU A 240 -12.04 -0.93 -37.12
CA GLU A 240 -10.88 -0.74 -36.26
C GLU A 240 -11.08 -1.43 -34.90
N TYR A 241 -12.24 -1.26 -34.27
CA TYR A 241 -12.57 -1.90 -32.99
C TYR A 241 -12.50 -3.42 -33.06
N TRP A 242 -12.93 -4.05 -34.15
CA TRP A 242 -12.83 -5.50 -34.32
C TRP A 242 -11.49 -5.97 -34.91
N SER A 243 -10.60 -5.06 -35.29
CA SER A 243 -9.30 -5.41 -35.86
C SER A 243 -8.12 -5.18 -34.92
N LYS A 244 -8.21 -4.19 -34.02
CA LYS A 244 -7.10 -3.74 -33.17
C LYS A 244 -7.47 -3.78 -31.70
N VAL A 245 -6.49 -4.13 -30.88
CA VAL A 245 -6.63 -4.08 -29.42
C VAL A 245 -6.84 -2.63 -29.01
N LYS A 246 -7.85 -2.37 -28.17
CA LYS A 246 -8.15 -1.05 -27.60
C LYS A 246 -7.80 -1.03 -26.13
N ASP A 247 -7.17 0.06 -25.70
CA ASP A 247 -6.88 0.24 -24.28
C ASP A 247 -8.18 0.51 -23.50
N LYS A 248 -8.18 0.16 -22.21
CA LYS A 248 -9.31 0.42 -21.31
C LYS A 248 -9.73 1.89 -21.32
N THR A 249 -8.75 2.80 -21.40
CA THR A 249 -8.97 4.26 -21.44
C THR A 249 -9.61 4.75 -22.74
N GLU A 250 -9.54 3.96 -23.81
CA GLU A 250 -10.16 4.24 -25.10
C GLU A 250 -11.55 3.57 -25.24
N SER A 251 -11.96 2.76 -24.26
CA SER A 251 -13.26 2.11 -24.25
C SER A 251 -14.36 3.03 -23.68
N CYS A 252 -15.59 2.53 -23.61
CA CYS A 252 -16.72 3.26 -23.06
C CYS A 252 -16.47 3.64 -21.59
N ASN A 253 -16.82 4.88 -21.22
CA ASN A 253 -16.86 5.37 -19.83
C ASN A 253 -15.69 4.92 -18.93
N PRO A 254 -14.43 5.22 -19.29
CA PRO A 254 -13.25 4.68 -18.60
C PRO A 254 -13.06 5.16 -17.16
N SER A 255 -13.73 6.24 -16.79
CA SER A 255 -13.64 6.86 -15.46
C SER A 255 -14.76 6.42 -14.50
N ASP A 256 -15.71 5.60 -14.96
CA ASP A 256 -16.88 5.19 -14.20
C ASP A 256 -16.77 3.72 -13.76
N ALA A 257 -17.56 3.34 -12.74
CA ALA A 257 -17.70 1.95 -12.36
C ALA A 257 -18.44 1.13 -13.43
N ASN A 258 -19.33 1.74 -14.21
CA ASN A 258 -20.21 1.04 -15.16
C ASN A 258 -21.06 -0.07 -14.51
N SER A 259 -21.28 0.01 -13.19
CA SER A 259 -22.09 -0.94 -12.43
C SER A 259 -23.50 -1.08 -13.04
N ASN A 260 -23.87 -2.32 -13.35
CA ASN A 260 -25.09 -2.75 -14.01
C ASN A 260 -25.39 -2.02 -15.34
N SER A 261 -24.36 -1.50 -16.02
CA SER A 261 -24.53 -0.86 -17.33
C SER A 261 -24.92 -1.87 -18.40
N ASN A 262 -26.04 -1.62 -19.08
CA ASN A 262 -26.49 -2.47 -20.18
C ASN A 262 -25.64 -2.31 -21.46
N SER A 263 -24.79 -1.29 -21.54
CA SER A 263 -24.15 -0.85 -22.79
C SER A 263 -22.63 -0.77 -22.71
N CYS A 264 -22.06 -0.88 -21.51
CA CYS A 264 -20.62 -0.75 -21.31
C CYS A 264 -20.10 -1.83 -20.38
N GLY A 265 -19.09 -2.57 -20.85
CA GLY A 265 -18.38 -3.62 -20.15
C GLY A 265 -17.09 -3.18 -19.47
N ASN A 266 -16.83 -1.86 -19.43
CA ASN A 266 -15.60 -1.29 -18.89
C ASN A 266 -15.64 -1.23 -17.36
N CYS A 267 -15.65 -2.39 -16.71
CA CYS A 267 -15.81 -2.50 -15.26
C CYS A 267 -14.58 -1.94 -14.53
N ASN A 268 -14.76 -1.53 -13.28
CA ASN A 268 -13.69 -1.00 -12.46
C ASN A 268 -13.87 -1.47 -11.02
N TYR A 269 -13.04 -2.43 -10.60
CA TYR A 269 -13.14 -3.06 -9.30
C TYR A 269 -12.96 -2.05 -8.15
N LEU A 270 -12.02 -1.13 -8.30
CA LEU A 270 -11.77 -0.08 -7.30
C LEU A 270 -12.95 0.90 -7.16
N LEU A 271 -13.75 1.05 -8.21
CA LEU A 271 -14.98 1.85 -8.18
C LEU A 271 -16.23 1.02 -7.86
N GLY A 272 -16.08 -0.27 -7.57
CA GLY A 272 -17.15 -1.15 -7.13
C GLY A 272 -17.88 -1.90 -8.24
N SER A 273 -17.19 -2.34 -9.29
CA SER A 273 -17.79 -3.27 -10.27
C SER A 273 -16.81 -4.31 -10.82
N ILE A 274 -17.34 -5.47 -11.20
CA ILE A 274 -16.57 -6.53 -11.86
C ILE A 274 -17.45 -7.32 -12.82
N CYS A 275 -16.84 -7.89 -13.86
CA CYS A 275 -17.49 -8.79 -14.78
C CYS A 275 -18.03 -10.02 -14.05
N ARG A 276 -19.34 -10.26 -14.21
CA ARG A 276 -20.02 -11.52 -13.84
C ARG A 276 -21.14 -11.80 -14.85
N SER A 277 -21.73 -12.98 -14.74
CA SER A 277 -22.99 -13.29 -15.43
C SER A 277 -24.06 -12.24 -15.07
N SER A 278 -24.85 -11.86 -16.07
CA SER A 278 -26.00 -10.96 -15.95
C SER A 278 -27.06 -11.49 -14.97
N ASP A 279 -27.04 -12.79 -14.64
CA ASP A 279 -27.91 -13.38 -13.63
C ASP A 279 -27.70 -12.79 -12.21
N PHE A 280 -26.50 -12.25 -11.94
CA PHE A 280 -26.14 -11.66 -10.64
C PHE A 280 -26.38 -10.16 -10.57
N GLY A 281 -26.97 -9.53 -11.60
CA GLY A 281 -27.16 -8.09 -11.62
C GLY A 281 -28.11 -7.61 -12.71
N GLY A 282 -27.70 -6.57 -13.43
CA GLY A 282 -28.43 -6.04 -14.58
C GLY A 282 -28.38 -6.95 -15.82
N ARG A 283 -29.08 -6.53 -16.88
CA ARG A 283 -29.07 -7.24 -18.16
C ARG A 283 -28.30 -6.44 -19.21
N ALA A 284 -27.25 -7.03 -19.79
CA ALA A 284 -26.55 -6.46 -20.92
C ALA A 284 -27.46 -6.40 -22.16
N SER A 285 -27.21 -5.45 -23.05
CA SER A 285 -27.94 -5.35 -24.33
C SER A 285 -27.61 -6.53 -25.25
N TYR A 286 -26.38 -7.05 -25.15
CA TYR A 286 -25.85 -8.19 -25.90
C TYR A 286 -24.95 -9.04 -25.00
N GLY A 287 -24.92 -10.35 -25.26
CA GLY A 287 -24.22 -11.33 -24.44
C GLY A 287 -24.81 -11.50 -23.04
N ASP A 288 -24.17 -12.36 -22.25
CA ASP A 288 -24.67 -12.79 -20.95
C ASP A 288 -23.84 -12.26 -19.78
N ASN A 289 -22.83 -11.42 -20.00
CA ASN A 289 -21.98 -10.85 -18.93
C ASN A 289 -22.13 -9.33 -18.80
N ILE A 290 -22.00 -8.83 -17.57
CA ILE A 290 -22.15 -7.41 -17.21
C ILE A 290 -21.17 -7.03 -16.09
N CYS A 291 -20.87 -5.74 -15.95
CA CYS A 291 -20.23 -5.21 -14.77
C CYS A 291 -21.21 -5.21 -13.59
N VAL A 292 -21.20 -6.23 -12.75
CA VAL A 292 -22.06 -6.30 -11.56
C VAL A 292 -21.59 -5.31 -10.50
N ASP A 293 -22.55 -4.66 -9.83
CA ASP A 293 -22.28 -3.76 -8.71
C ASP A 293 -21.75 -4.53 -7.48
N LEU A 294 -20.69 -4.04 -6.87
CA LEU A 294 -20.05 -4.62 -5.69
C LEU A 294 -20.30 -3.83 -4.41
N ASN A 295 -21.10 -2.75 -4.49
CA ASN A 295 -21.58 -2.02 -3.34
C ASN A 295 -22.65 -2.84 -2.59
N CYS A 296 -22.76 -2.63 -1.29
CA CYS A 296 -23.69 -3.36 -0.44
C CYS A 296 -25.04 -2.65 -0.36
N ASP A 297 -26.12 -3.42 -0.16
CA ASP A 297 -27.50 -2.93 -0.11
C ASP A 297 -27.75 -1.85 0.96
N ASN A 298 -26.91 -1.82 2.00
CA ASN A 298 -26.96 -0.83 3.07
C ASN A 298 -26.37 0.55 2.67
N GLY A 299 -26.00 0.71 1.39
CA GLY A 299 -25.45 1.95 0.83
C GLY A 299 -23.94 2.11 1.03
N LYS A 300 -23.27 1.11 1.62
CA LYS A 300 -21.81 1.09 1.76
C LYS A 300 -21.17 0.66 0.45
N LYS A 301 -20.14 1.40 0.05
CA LYS A 301 -19.38 1.12 -1.16
C LYS A 301 -18.47 -0.08 -0.97
N HIS A 302 -18.13 -0.72 -2.07
CA HIS A 302 -17.12 -1.76 -2.10
C HIS A 302 -15.82 -1.31 -1.42
N GLY A 303 -15.34 -2.08 -0.44
CA GLY A 303 -14.14 -1.81 0.34
C GLY A 303 -14.37 -0.92 1.57
N GLU A 304 -15.54 -0.32 1.75
CA GLU A 304 -15.84 0.42 2.98
C GLU A 304 -15.94 -0.51 4.18
N SER A 305 -15.55 0.01 5.34
CA SER A 305 -15.72 -0.67 6.62
C SER A 305 -16.21 0.31 7.70
N TRP A 306 -17.03 -0.18 8.62
CA TRP A 306 -17.66 0.62 9.65
C TRP A 306 -17.80 -0.16 10.96
N CYS A 307 -18.00 0.58 12.05
CA CYS A 307 -18.14 -0.02 13.36
C CYS A 307 -19.61 -0.27 13.71
N VAL A 308 -19.87 -1.47 14.23
CA VAL A 308 -21.17 -1.82 14.81
C VAL A 308 -20.93 -2.39 16.20
N ASN A 309 -21.73 -1.93 17.15
CA ASN A 309 -21.69 -2.39 18.52
C ASN A 309 -22.97 -3.14 18.83
N ALA A 310 -22.84 -4.34 19.40
CA ALA A 310 -23.98 -5.20 19.72
C ALA A 310 -24.63 -4.86 21.08
N ASP A 311 -24.43 -3.64 21.59
CA ASP A 311 -24.83 -3.22 22.93
C ASP A 311 -26.24 -2.58 22.93
N GLU A 312 -27.02 -2.85 23.98
CA GLU A 312 -28.19 -2.03 24.38
C GLU A 312 -27.76 -0.73 25.10
N GLY A 313 -26.48 -0.59 25.45
CA GLY A 313 -25.87 0.61 26.05
C GLY A 313 -25.29 1.58 25.02
N GLU A 314 -24.99 2.80 25.44
CA GLU A 314 -24.34 3.79 24.58
C GLU A 314 -22.85 3.48 24.42
N VAL A 315 -22.30 3.70 23.23
CA VAL A 315 -20.86 3.54 22.99
C VAL A 315 -20.12 4.69 23.67
N ASN A 316 -18.97 4.43 24.30
CA ASN A 316 -18.13 5.44 24.96
C ASN A 316 -18.76 6.09 26.21
N SER A 317 -19.71 5.42 26.86
CA SER A 317 -20.37 5.86 28.10
C SER A 317 -19.75 5.27 29.37
N GLY A 318 -18.91 4.24 29.24
CA GLY A 318 -18.47 3.42 30.38
C GLY A 318 -19.55 2.47 30.90
N ASP A 319 -20.54 2.07 30.10
CA ASP A 319 -21.62 1.16 30.54
C ASP A 319 -21.84 -0.10 29.68
N ASN A 320 -20.85 -0.50 28.86
CA ASN A 320 -20.97 -1.66 27.95
C ASN A 320 -21.54 -2.91 28.64
N ALA A 321 -22.42 -3.61 27.93
CA ALA A 321 -23.16 -4.75 28.48
C ALA A 321 -22.26 -5.98 28.68
N VAL A 322 -22.60 -6.83 29.65
CA VAL A 322 -21.81 -8.03 29.95
C VAL A 322 -21.85 -8.99 28.76
N GLY A 323 -20.67 -9.46 28.33
CA GLY A 323 -20.50 -10.38 27.21
C GLY A 323 -20.57 -9.75 25.81
N SER A 324 -20.68 -8.42 25.72
CA SER A 324 -20.70 -7.73 24.43
C SER A 324 -19.33 -7.65 23.75
N ARG A 325 -19.36 -7.34 22.45
CA ARG A 325 -18.18 -7.23 21.58
C ARG A 325 -18.35 -6.06 20.62
N PHE A 326 -17.22 -5.54 20.16
CA PHE A 326 -17.13 -4.61 19.04
C PHE A 326 -16.99 -5.39 17.75
N PHE A 327 -17.67 -4.95 16.69
CA PHE A 327 -17.61 -5.57 15.37
C PHE A 327 -17.18 -4.55 14.33
N LYS A 328 -16.30 -5.00 13.43
CA LYS A 328 -15.96 -4.32 12.20
C LYS A 328 -16.74 -4.98 11.07
N HIS A 329 -17.59 -4.21 10.44
CA HIS A 329 -18.32 -4.65 9.26
C HIS A 329 -17.56 -4.17 8.02
N ILE A 330 -17.57 -4.96 6.95
CA ILE A 330 -16.88 -4.67 5.69
C ILE A 330 -17.84 -4.96 4.54
N CYS A 331 -17.93 -4.04 3.59
CA CYS A 331 -18.60 -4.30 2.33
C CYS A 331 -17.58 -4.86 1.32
N ILE A 332 -17.75 -6.10 0.88
CA ILE A 332 -16.89 -6.72 -0.12
C ILE A 332 -17.73 -7.55 -1.09
N ASN A 333 -17.54 -7.32 -2.38
CA ASN A 333 -18.23 -8.03 -3.46
C ASN A 333 -19.77 -8.05 -3.35
N GLY A 334 -20.38 -6.95 -2.89
CA GLY A 334 -21.82 -6.84 -2.68
C GLY A 334 -22.31 -7.51 -1.39
N GLU A 335 -21.42 -8.11 -0.60
CA GLU A 335 -21.75 -8.80 0.64
C GLU A 335 -21.17 -8.07 1.85
N GLU A 336 -21.97 -8.01 2.92
CA GLU A 336 -21.53 -7.53 4.21
C GLU A 336 -20.87 -8.66 4.99
N VAL A 337 -19.58 -8.49 5.29
CA VAL A 337 -18.79 -9.39 6.12
C VAL A 337 -18.61 -8.79 7.50
N VAL A 338 -18.90 -9.58 8.54
CA VAL A 338 -18.83 -9.16 9.93
C VAL A 338 -17.64 -9.81 10.62
N GLU A 339 -16.73 -9.00 11.17
CA GLU A 339 -15.56 -9.46 11.91
C GLU A 339 -15.61 -8.96 13.36
N PRO A 340 -15.61 -9.84 14.37
CA PRO A 340 -15.46 -9.42 15.77
C PRO A 340 -14.03 -8.92 16.01
N CYS A 341 -13.87 -7.84 16.78
CA CYS A 341 -12.54 -7.33 17.12
C CYS A 341 -11.80 -8.27 18.10
N ALA A 342 -12.24 -8.31 19.36
CA ALA A 342 -11.72 -9.26 20.33
C ALA A 342 -12.77 -9.60 21.38
N ASP A 343 -12.60 -10.77 22.00
CA ASP A 343 -13.37 -11.18 23.16
C ASP A 343 -13.08 -10.26 24.34
N PHE A 344 -14.04 -10.17 25.27
CA PHE A 344 -13.92 -9.37 26.50
C PHE A 344 -13.56 -7.90 26.25
N ARG A 345 -13.95 -7.34 25.10
CA ARG A 345 -13.67 -5.94 24.72
C ARG A 345 -12.18 -5.58 24.89
N GLN A 346 -11.29 -6.53 24.65
CA GLN A 346 -9.84 -6.27 24.62
C GLN A 346 -9.46 -5.36 23.45
N GLU A 347 -10.30 -5.32 22.42
CA GLU A 347 -10.24 -4.38 21.32
C GLU A 347 -11.57 -3.68 21.13
N VAL A 348 -11.49 -2.43 20.69
CA VAL A 348 -12.60 -1.58 20.27
C VAL A 348 -12.55 -1.39 18.76
N CYS A 349 -13.72 -1.25 18.14
CA CYS A 349 -13.79 -0.82 16.75
C CYS A 349 -13.70 0.71 16.70
N ILE A 350 -12.78 1.23 15.89
CA ILE A 350 -12.68 2.65 15.53
C ILE A 350 -13.00 2.82 14.05
N GLU A 351 -13.76 3.85 13.73
CA GLU A 351 -14.13 4.21 12.36
C GLU A 351 -13.69 5.64 12.08
N ASP A 352 -13.20 5.87 10.87
CA ASP A 352 -12.91 7.18 10.33
C ASP A 352 -13.39 7.28 8.88
N LYS A 353 -13.39 8.49 8.32
CA LYS A 353 -13.80 8.76 6.94
C LYS A 353 -12.73 9.55 6.21
N ILE A 354 -12.48 9.15 4.96
CA ILE A 354 -11.68 9.92 4.02
C ILE A 354 -12.59 10.55 2.97
N GLU A 355 -12.37 11.84 2.68
CA GLU A 355 -13.07 12.52 1.59
C GLU A 355 -12.45 12.09 0.25
N THR A 356 -13.28 11.59 -0.67
CA THR A 356 -12.84 11.19 -2.01
C THR A 356 -13.62 11.96 -3.07
N SER A 357 -13.18 11.89 -4.32
CA SER A 357 -13.93 12.44 -5.46
C SER A 357 -15.35 11.85 -5.62
N LEU A 358 -15.62 10.72 -4.97
CA LEU A 358 -16.91 10.02 -4.98
C LEU A 358 -17.71 10.25 -3.69
N GLY A 359 -17.26 11.16 -2.82
CA GLY A 359 -17.81 11.42 -1.49
C GLY A 359 -17.03 10.72 -0.37
N ASP A 360 -17.60 10.68 0.82
CA ASP A 360 -16.99 10.01 1.97
C ASP A 360 -16.76 8.52 1.70
N PHE A 361 -15.64 8.02 2.20
CA PHE A 361 -15.29 6.60 2.24
C PHE A 361 -14.89 6.23 3.66
N SER A 362 -15.68 5.39 4.31
CA SER A 362 -15.51 4.93 5.68
C SER A 362 -14.51 3.77 5.78
N GLN A 363 -13.65 3.85 6.79
CA GLN A 363 -12.69 2.81 7.14
C GLN A 363 -12.77 2.52 8.62
N ALA A 364 -12.81 1.25 8.98
CA ALA A 364 -12.83 0.82 10.36
C ALA A 364 -11.70 -0.17 10.65
N ALA A 365 -11.20 -0.11 11.88
CA ALA A 365 -10.15 -0.97 12.38
C ALA A 365 -10.41 -1.37 13.82
N CYS A 366 -9.97 -2.57 14.17
CA CYS A 366 -9.95 -3.00 15.56
C CYS A 366 -8.65 -2.53 16.20
N ARG A 367 -8.75 -1.91 17.38
CA ARG A 367 -7.62 -1.36 18.14
C ARG A 367 -7.75 -1.80 19.58
N VAL A 368 -6.61 -2.08 20.23
CA VAL A 368 -6.55 -2.38 21.67
C VAL A 368 -7.30 -1.33 22.49
N ASN A 369 -8.15 -1.80 23.40
CA ASN A 369 -8.81 -1.01 24.43
C ASN A 369 -7.81 -0.67 25.55
N ARG A 370 -7.39 0.59 25.62
CA ARG A 370 -6.32 1.09 26.51
C ARG A 370 -6.90 1.69 27.78
N TRP A 371 -7.52 0.85 28.61
CA TRP A 371 -8.20 1.27 29.84
C TRP A 371 -7.37 1.05 31.12
N GLN A 372 -6.30 0.26 31.04
CA GLN A 372 -5.64 -0.38 32.18
C GLN A 372 -5.08 0.61 33.21
N ASP A 373 -4.74 1.84 32.78
CA ASP A 373 -4.17 2.86 33.63
C ASP A 373 -5.12 4.04 33.92
N CYS A 374 -6.41 3.94 33.53
CA CYS A 374 -7.40 5.00 33.77
C CYS A 374 -7.46 5.39 35.25
N THR A 375 -7.68 4.42 36.13
CA THR A 375 -7.88 4.66 37.58
C THR A 375 -6.64 5.22 38.29
N ALA A 376 -5.46 5.14 37.66
CA ALA A 376 -4.24 5.72 38.17
C ALA A 376 -4.10 7.21 37.84
N GLN A 377 -4.95 7.79 36.98
CA GLN A 377 -4.84 9.19 36.58
C GLN A 377 -5.61 10.09 37.55
N GLY A 378 -4.88 11.00 38.22
CA GLY A 378 -5.44 11.99 39.13
C GLY A 378 -5.76 13.34 38.49
N ALA A 379 -5.41 13.54 37.20
CA ALA A 379 -5.63 14.79 36.48
C ALA A 379 -6.49 14.56 35.23
N LYS A 380 -7.40 15.50 34.97
CA LYS A 380 -8.34 15.45 33.84
C LYS A 380 -7.61 15.39 32.49
N ASP A 381 -6.62 16.24 32.27
CA ASP A 381 -5.89 16.30 31.00
C ASP A 381 -5.12 15.00 30.71
N ASP A 382 -4.58 14.36 31.75
CA ASP A 382 -3.92 13.06 31.60
C ASP A 382 -4.92 11.95 31.30
N CYS A 383 -6.09 12.00 31.95
CA CYS A 383 -7.19 11.05 31.74
C CYS A 383 -7.72 11.09 30.30
N GLU A 384 -7.97 12.29 29.78
CA GLU A 384 -8.59 12.50 28.47
C GLU A 384 -7.56 12.49 27.31
N ASN A 385 -6.31 12.10 27.57
CA ASN A 385 -5.28 11.97 26.56
C ASN A 385 -5.49 10.71 25.69
N THR A 386 -6.21 10.89 24.58
CA THR A 386 -6.55 9.84 23.62
C THR A 386 -5.35 9.24 22.87
N ASP A 387 -4.18 9.90 22.87
CA ASP A 387 -2.96 9.30 22.31
C ASP A 387 -2.44 8.15 23.18
N ARG A 388 -2.79 8.14 24.48
CA ARG A 388 -2.27 7.17 25.44
C ARG A 388 -3.31 6.16 25.91
N ARG A 389 -4.56 6.56 26.05
CA ARG A 389 -5.58 5.77 26.75
C ARG A 389 -7.00 6.02 26.24
N ASP A 390 -7.92 5.15 26.63
CA ASP A 390 -9.33 5.20 26.30
C ASP A 390 -10.14 5.39 27.59
N CYS A 391 -10.04 6.58 28.17
CA CYS A 391 -10.64 6.93 29.46
C CYS A 391 -11.53 8.19 29.36
N GLN A 392 -12.39 8.37 30.36
CA GLN A 392 -13.23 9.55 30.56
C GLN A 392 -13.08 10.08 31.99
N TRP A 393 -13.16 11.41 32.13
CA TRP A 393 -13.12 12.07 33.44
C TRP A 393 -14.53 12.30 33.98
N ILE A 394 -14.82 11.70 35.14
CA ILE A 394 -16.10 11.87 35.84
C ILE A 394 -15.92 12.86 36.99
N ALA A 395 -16.51 14.05 36.87
CA ALA A 395 -16.44 15.08 37.91
C ALA A 395 -17.28 14.72 39.16
N GLY A 396 -16.83 15.15 40.34
CA GLY A 396 -17.54 14.97 41.61
C GLY A 396 -17.45 13.56 42.22
N VAL A 397 -16.74 12.65 41.57
CA VAL A 397 -16.54 11.27 42.01
C VAL A 397 -15.09 11.08 42.41
N GLU A 398 -14.80 10.77 43.67
CA GLU A 398 -13.43 10.43 44.11
C GLU A 398 -13.23 8.92 44.22
N LEU A 399 -12.11 8.41 43.69
CA LEU A 399 -11.66 7.02 43.92
C LEU A 399 -10.83 6.96 45.20
N GLN A 400 -11.13 5.99 46.08
CA GLN A 400 -10.36 5.76 47.31
C GLN A 400 -9.14 4.85 47.04
N LEU A 401 -8.36 5.21 46.02
CA LEU A 401 -7.14 4.51 45.61
C LEU A 401 -5.92 5.37 45.93
N GLU A 402 -4.87 4.75 46.46
CA GLU A 402 -3.59 5.44 46.70
C GLU A 402 -3.03 5.97 45.36
N GLY A 403 -2.85 7.30 45.27
CA GLY A 403 -2.31 7.96 44.08
C GLY A 403 -3.36 8.41 43.04
N ALA A 404 -4.65 8.05 43.18
CA ALA A 404 -5.71 8.47 42.26
C ALA A 404 -6.33 9.85 42.60
N GLY A 405 -5.86 10.51 43.67
CA GLY A 405 -6.41 11.77 44.17
C GLY A 405 -5.63 12.99 43.70
N GLY A 406 -6.18 13.74 42.75
CA GLY A 406 -5.58 14.98 42.26
C GLY A 406 -6.56 16.08 41.83
N GLY A 407 -7.85 15.80 41.74
CA GLY A 407 -8.89 16.77 41.40
C GLY A 407 -10.26 16.21 41.78
N ASN A 408 -11.28 17.07 41.88
CA ASN A 408 -12.66 16.68 42.22
C ASN A 408 -13.29 15.79 41.12
N GLY A 409 -12.78 14.58 40.90
CA GLY A 409 -13.21 13.65 39.87
C GLY A 409 -12.33 12.40 39.78
N ALA A 410 -12.79 11.46 38.95
CA ALA A 410 -12.19 10.15 38.75
C ALA A 410 -12.00 9.87 37.27
N CYS A 411 -10.87 9.27 36.92
CA CYS A 411 -10.62 8.78 35.57
C CYS A 411 -11.04 7.31 35.44
N LEU A 412 -11.98 7.03 34.54
CA LEU A 412 -12.57 5.70 34.35
C LEU A 412 -12.50 5.27 32.88
N PRO A 413 -12.56 3.96 32.60
CA PRO A 413 -12.62 3.46 31.23
C PRO A 413 -13.75 4.10 30.42
N LEU A 414 -13.45 4.50 29.18
CA LEU A 414 -14.42 4.97 28.21
C LEU A 414 -15.22 3.79 27.65
N ASN A 415 -14.52 2.70 27.35
CA ASN A 415 -15.09 1.42 26.98
C ASN A 415 -14.69 0.40 28.04
N THR A 416 -15.67 -0.10 28.80
CA THR A 416 -15.39 -0.95 29.96
C THR A 416 -14.75 -2.25 29.51
N PRO A 417 -13.72 -2.78 30.20
CA PRO A 417 -13.20 -4.09 29.87
C PRO A 417 -14.25 -5.18 30.12
N GLY A 418 -14.22 -6.22 29.30
CA GLY A 418 -14.84 -7.48 29.67
C GLY A 418 -13.94 -8.21 30.67
N ILE A 419 -14.54 -8.87 31.64
CA ILE A 419 -13.82 -9.66 32.64
C ILE A 419 -14.47 -11.02 32.79
N ASP A 420 -13.65 -12.05 32.97
CA ASP A 420 -14.09 -13.37 33.39
C ASP A 420 -14.51 -13.33 34.87
N PHE A 421 -15.63 -12.68 35.17
CA PHE A 421 -16.10 -12.49 36.55
C PHE A 421 -16.42 -13.82 37.27
N TRP A 422 -16.49 -14.92 36.51
CA TRP A 422 -16.68 -16.28 37.02
C TRP A 422 -15.35 -17.04 37.32
N GLU A 423 -14.18 -16.55 36.90
CA GLU A 423 -12.90 -17.29 36.97
C GLU A 423 -11.91 -16.87 38.09
N GLY A 424 -12.30 -16.01 39.04
CA GLY A 424 -11.57 -15.89 40.33
C GLY A 424 -10.97 -14.53 40.67
N GLU A 425 -9.83 -14.54 41.39
CA GLU A 425 -9.27 -13.40 42.16
C GLU A 425 -8.92 -12.16 41.32
N GLY A 426 -8.56 -12.31 40.04
CA GLY A 426 -8.18 -11.19 39.17
C GLY A 426 -9.34 -10.23 38.88
N SER A 427 -10.53 -10.76 38.61
CA SER A 427 -11.76 -9.97 38.39
C SER A 427 -12.18 -9.24 39.67
N LEU A 428 -11.97 -9.85 40.84
CA LEU A 428 -12.23 -9.22 42.14
C LEU A 428 -11.29 -8.04 42.40
N ALA A 429 -10.02 -8.12 41.97
CA ALA A 429 -9.08 -7.01 42.12
C ALA A 429 -9.51 -5.77 41.31
N ILE A 430 -10.09 -5.95 40.12
CA ILE A 430 -10.63 -4.86 39.31
C ILE A 430 -11.87 -4.27 39.97
N CYS A 431 -12.88 -5.09 40.27
CA CYS A 431 -14.13 -4.59 40.86
C CYS A 431 -13.94 -3.95 42.25
N SER A 432 -12.95 -4.42 43.03
CA SER A 432 -12.66 -3.87 44.35
C SER A 432 -12.11 -2.44 44.31
N GLN A 433 -11.63 -1.96 43.15
CA GLN A 433 -11.24 -0.56 42.98
C GLN A 433 -12.44 0.40 43.10
N GLY A 434 -13.66 -0.09 42.89
CA GLY A 434 -14.90 0.68 43.09
C GLY A 434 -15.37 0.75 44.55
N ASN A 435 -14.75 0.00 45.45
CA ASN A 435 -15.12 0.02 46.87
C ASN A 435 -14.84 1.41 47.47
N ALA A 436 -15.80 1.91 48.24
CA ALA A 436 -15.67 3.19 48.92
C ALA A 436 -16.30 3.11 50.32
N ALA A 437 -15.63 3.73 51.29
CA ALA A 437 -16.16 3.96 52.62
C ALA A 437 -16.54 5.44 52.77
N CYS A 438 -17.78 5.72 53.14
CA CYS A 438 -18.17 7.06 53.55
C CYS A 438 -18.44 7.13 55.05
N VAL A 439 -17.68 7.97 55.75
CA VAL A 439 -17.79 8.16 57.19
C VAL A 439 -18.77 9.30 57.47
N VAL A 440 -19.94 8.95 58.03
CA VAL A 440 -20.99 9.92 58.38
C VAL A 440 -20.84 10.32 59.84
N THR A 441 -20.85 11.62 60.13
CA THR A 441 -20.78 12.12 61.51
C THR A 441 -22.17 12.48 62.03
N PHE A 442 -22.51 11.95 63.20
CA PHE A 442 -23.76 12.24 63.89
C PHE A 442 -23.51 13.03 65.19
N GLU A 443 -24.31 14.08 65.38
CA GLU A 443 -24.41 14.79 66.66
C GLU A 443 -25.57 14.23 67.49
N LYS A 444 -25.27 13.81 68.72
CA LYS A 444 -26.27 13.31 69.67
C LYS A 444 -27.06 14.45 70.28
N LYS A 445 -28.39 14.40 70.17
CA LYS A 445 -29.27 15.37 70.85
C LYS A 445 -29.49 14.99 72.31
N ILE A 446 -29.72 16.02 73.15
CA ILE A 446 -30.02 15.88 74.58
C ILE A 446 -31.34 15.10 74.82
N VAL A 447 -32.27 15.12 73.86
CA VAL A 447 -33.50 14.32 73.88
C VAL A 447 -33.69 13.63 72.54
N GLY A 448 -33.63 12.30 72.56
CA GLY A 448 -34.11 11.39 71.51
C GLY A 448 -33.68 11.70 70.08
N GLY A 449 -32.49 11.24 69.68
CA GLY A 449 -32.11 11.14 68.28
C GLY A 449 -30.71 11.65 67.97
N GLU A 450 -30.23 11.25 66.80
CA GLU A 450 -28.97 11.66 66.21
C GLU A 450 -29.28 12.53 64.99
N LYS A 451 -28.53 13.61 64.79
CA LYS A 451 -28.60 14.44 63.59
C LYS A 451 -27.32 14.25 62.81
N CYS A 452 -27.44 13.91 61.54
CA CYS A 452 -26.27 13.93 60.65
C CYS A 452 -25.78 15.38 60.50
N VAL A 453 -24.48 15.58 60.72
CA VAL A 453 -23.83 16.90 60.67
C VAL A 453 -22.69 16.94 59.65
N ASP A 454 -22.25 15.80 59.13
CA ASP A 454 -21.17 15.70 58.15
C ASP A 454 -21.34 14.45 57.26
N ASN A 455 -21.01 14.58 55.97
CA ASN A 455 -21.18 13.56 54.92
C ASN A 455 -22.57 12.90 54.85
N CYS A 456 -23.63 13.71 54.98
CA CYS A 456 -25.01 13.22 55.03
C CYS A 456 -25.50 12.67 53.69
N GLU A 457 -24.91 13.11 52.58
CA GLU A 457 -25.15 12.63 51.22
C GLU A 457 -24.93 11.12 51.10
N CYS A 458 -24.09 10.52 51.95
CA CYS A 458 -23.86 9.07 51.96
C CYS A 458 -25.05 8.26 52.48
N LEU A 459 -26.01 8.92 53.12
CA LEU A 459 -27.28 8.31 53.51
C LEU A 459 -28.32 8.37 52.39
N GLU A 460 -28.06 9.14 51.32
CA GLU A 460 -28.93 9.30 50.17
C GLU A 460 -28.71 8.19 49.13
N GLY A 461 -29.74 7.90 48.33
CA GLY A 461 -29.65 6.90 47.26
C GLY A 461 -28.73 7.34 46.11
N SER A 462 -28.52 8.65 45.94
CA SER A 462 -27.61 9.27 44.96
C SER A 462 -26.19 8.77 45.15
N TRP A 463 -25.69 8.73 46.39
CA TRP A 463 -24.34 8.22 46.67
C TRP A 463 -24.16 6.77 46.22
N VAL A 464 -25.14 5.91 46.47
CA VAL A 464 -25.12 4.50 46.01
C VAL A 464 -25.13 4.44 44.48
N SER A 465 -25.92 5.29 43.81
CA SER A 465 -25.96 5.36 42.35
C SER A 465 -24.61 5.79 41.76
N ASP A 466 -24.00 6.84 42.32
CA ASP A 466 -22.70 7.35 41.86
C ASP A 466 -21.60 6.29 42.01
N ARG A 467 -21.62 5.54 43.13
CA ARG A 467 -20.70 4.42 43.35
C ARG A 467 -20.95 3.25 42.40
N ASN A 468 -22.21 2.96 42.08
CA ASN A 468 -22.51 1.93 41.09
C ASN A 468 -22.01 2.32 39.69
N ASN A 469 -22.13 3.59 39.30
CA ASN A 469 -21.59 4.07 38.03
C ASN A 469 -20.08 3.86 37.94
N VAL A 470 -19.35 4.07 39.04
CA VAL A 470 -17.92 3.73 39.12
C VAL A 470 -17.70 2.23 38.90
N CYS A 471 -18.40 1.38 39.65
CA CYS A 471 -18.27 -0.08 39.51
C CYS A 471 -18.53 -0.53 38.07
N VAL A 472 -19.63 -0.07 37.47
CA VAL A 472 -20.05 -0.40 36.10
C VAL A 472 -18.98 0.02 35.08
N ALA A 473 -18.32 1.16 35.29
CA ALA A 473 -17.26 1.64 34.39
C ALA A 473 -15.94 0.85 34.49
N LEU A 474 -15.66 0.20 35.61
CA LEU A 474 -14.41 -0.55 35.80
C LEU A 474 -14.34 -1.86 35.03
N GLY A 475 -15.49 -2.40 34.59
CA GLY A 475 -15.57 -3.66 33.86
C GLY A 475 -16.94 -4.32 33.99
N ASP A 476 -17.03 -5.64 33.97
CA ASP A 476 -18.28 -6.37 34.25
C ASP A 476 -18.59 -6.45 35.76
N CYS A 477 -18.59 -5.30 36.43
CA CYS A 477 -18.84 -5.16 37.87
C CYS A 477 -20.16 -4.44 38.15
N GLY A 478 -20.73 -4.66 39.34
CA GLY A 478 -21.94 -3.96 39.78
C GLY A 478 -23.22 -4.47 39.10
N PRO A 479 -24.30 -3.68 39.15
CA PRO A 479 -25.59 -4.04 38.55
C PRO A 479 -25.58 -3.77 37.04
N LYS A 480 -25.15 -4.75 36.24
CA LYS A 480 -25.17 -4.68 34.76
C LYS A 480 -26.23 -5.58 34.12
N ILE A 481 -26.60 -5.22 32.90
CA ILE A 481 -27.30 -6.09 31.95
C ILE A 481 -26.30 -6.81 31.06
N ASN A 482 -26.68 -7.98 30.55
CA ASN A 482 -25.92 -8.67 29.50
C ASN A 482 -26.28 -8.13 28.10
N TRP A 483 -25.54 -8.56 27.08
CA TRP A 483 -25.73 -8.15 25.69
C TRP A 483 -27.11 -8.50 25.08
N VAL A 484 -27.96 -9.28 25.78
CA VAL A 484 -29.35 -9.55 25.39
C VAL A 484 -30.38 -8.83 26.27
N GLY A 485 -29.95 -7.82 27.04
CA GLY A 485 -30.82 -6.95 27.84
C GLY A 485 -31.32 -7.55 29.15
N GLN A 486 -30.69 -8.62 29.65
CA GLN A 486 -31.11 -9.27 30.89
C GLN A 486 -30.23 -8.89 32.08
N GLU A 487 -30.89 -8.53 33.18
CA GLU A 487 -30.25 -8.30 34.47
C GLU A 487 -29.71 -9.59 35.10
N GLY A 488 -28.62 -9.46 35.87
CA GLY A 488 -28.11 -10.55 36.69
C GLY A 488 -29.07 -10.94 37.81
N TYR A 489 -29.06 -12.22 38.21
CA TYR A 489 -29.87 -12.74 39.33
C TYR A 489 -29.43 -12.23 40.71
N LYS A 490 -28.31 -11.52 40.79
CA LYS A 490 -27.78 -10.84 41.98
C LYS A 490 -27.65 -9.36 41.68
N LYS A 491 -27.72 -8.55 42.74
CA LYS A 491 -27.57 -7.10 42.67
C LYS A 491 -26.20 -6.62 42.18
N GLY A 492 -25.16 -7.46 42.30
CA GLY A 492 -23.79 -7.13 41.88
C GLY A 492 -23.00 -6.21 42.83
N TYR A 493 -23.63 -5.72 43.91
CA TYR A 493 -22.99 -4.92 44.96
C TYR A 493 -23.68 -5.12 46.32
N GLU A 494 -23.01 -4.70 47.39
CA GLU A 494 -23.53 -4.70 48.76
C GLU A 494 -23.23 -3.35 49.44
N VAL A 495 -24.15 -2.87 50.28
CA VAL A 495 -23.95 -1.67 51.11
C VAL A 495 -23.90 -2.11 52.57
N ILE A 496 -22.72 -2.00 53.18
CA ILE A 496 -22.49 -2.36 54.58
C ILE A 496 -22.56 -1.09 55.43
N ARG A 497 -23.45 -1.09 56.43
CA ARG A 497 -23.53 -0.02 57.44
C ARG A 497 -22.91 -0.55 58.73
N SER A 498 -21.74 -0.03 59.08
CA SER A 498 -20.95 -0.43 60.26
C SER A 498 -20.99 0.60 61.37
#